data_AF-A0A7Y2GBQ5-F1
#
_entry.id   AF-A0A7Y2GBQ5-F1
#
_cell.length_a   1.000
_cell.length_b   1.000
_cell.length_c   1.000
_cell.angle_alpha   90.00
_cell.angle_beta   90.00
_cell.angle_gamma   90.00
#
_symmetry.space_group_name_H-M   'P 1'
#
loop_
_entity.id
_entity.type
_entity.pdbx_description
1 polymer ?
#
loop_
_entity_poly.entity_id
_entity_poly.type
_entity_poly.pdbx_seq_one_letter_code
_entity_poly.pdbx_strand_id
1 'polypeptide(L)'
;MAAKGDRGRCDQIASALTRRVEQCEYCGTHVPFGELHTSHYVSRTISWTRTHLPNLVSACPSCHFKVGSRPDIHYRWFVYLRGEEVEREIHQRTLWTDKFKWAEERERLEQLAVAALSEPLSPQAEVGVRRVIRKRSLNR
;
A
#
# COMPACT_ATOMS: atom_id res chain seq x y z
N MET A 1 3.89 -15.19 -8.64
CA MET A 1 5.23 -14.65 -8.98
C MET A 1 5.32 -13.19 -8.53
N ALA A 2 6.42 -12.78 -7.90
CA ALA A 2 6.64 -11.38 -7.54
C ALA A 2 6.84 -10.54 -8.82
N ALA A 3 6.26 -9.33 -8.85
CA ALA A 3 6.48 -8.42 -9.97
C ALA A 3 7.95 -7.99 -10.03
N LYS A 4 8.50 -7.84 -11.24
CA LYS A 4 9.89 -7.40 -11.48
C LYS A 4 9.89 -5.95 -11.99
N GLY A 5 11.07 -5.33 -12.00
CA GLY A 5 11.25 -3.96 -12.50
C GLY A 5 10.47 -2.91 -11.71
N ASP A 6 10.07 -1.82 -12.38
CA ASP A 6 9.39 -0.69 -11.75
C ASP A 6 8.08 -1.07 -11.07
N ARG A 7 7.32 -2.00 -11.63
CA ARG A 7 6.09 -2.51 -11.00
C ARG A 7 6.36 -3.14 -9.64
N GLY A 8 7.34 -4.03 -9.55
CA GLY A 8 7.73 -4.65 -8.29
C GLY A 8 8.32 -3.66 -7.30
N ARG A 9 8.95 -2.59 -7.80
CA ARG A 9 9.46 -1.50 -6.99
C ARG A 9 8.32 -0.65 -6.38
N CYS A 10 7.31 -0.31 -7.18
CA CYS A 10 6.12 0.40 -6.73
C CYS A 10 5.40 -0.38 -5.63
N ASP A 11 5.27 -1.71 -5.76
CA ASP A 11 4.69 -2.56 -4.71
C ASP A 11 5.43 -2.45 -3.37
N GLN A 12 6.76 -2.50 -3.41
CA GLN A 12 7.60 -2.40 -2.21
C GLN A 12 7.42 -1.06 -1.52
N ILE A 13 7.41 0.04 -2.30
CA ILE A 13 7.27 1.39 -1.76
C ILE A 13 5.87 1.60 -1.19
N ALA A 14 4.82 1.29 -1.97
CA ALA A 14 3.43 1.44 -1.52
C ALA A 14 3.13 0.60 -0.27
N SER A 15 3.66 -0.62 -0.21
CA SER A 15 3.49 -1.48 0.99
C SER A 15 4.24 -0.94 2.20
N ALA A 16 5.40 -0.31 2.03
CA ALA A 16 6.11 0.35 3.13
C ALA A 16 5.36 1.60 3.62
N LEU A 17 4.91 2.44 2.69
CA LEU A 17 4.11 3.63 3.00
C LEU A 17 2.84 3.27 3.77
N THR A 18 2.14 2.21 3.36
CA THR A 18 0.89 1.77 4.00
C THR A 18 1.12 1.32 5.44
N ARG A 19 2.21 0.61 5.72
CA ARG A 19 2.47 -0.02 7.03
C ARG A 19 3.27 0.85 7.99
N ARG A 20 3.62 2.08 7.59
CA ARG A 20 4.52 2.98 8.34
C ARG A 20 4.00 3.38 9.73
N VAL A 21 2.69 3.32 9.93
CA VAL A 21 2.03 3.69 11.19
C VAL A 21 2.12 2.57 12.24
N GLU A 22 2.58 1.36 11.86
CA GLU A 22 2.73 0.22 12.78
C GLU A 22 1.43 -0.17 13.53
N GLN A 23 0.29 0.11 12.90
CA GLN A 23 -1.03 -0.21 13.43
C GLN A 23 -1.86 -0.95 12.37
N CYS A 24 -2.64 -1.92 12.82
CA CYS A 24 -3.68 -2.55 12.02
C CYS A 24 -4.91 -1.64 11.96
N GLU A 25 -5.33 -1.24 10.75
CA GLU A 25 -6.48 -0.36 10.54
C GLU A 25 -7.82 -1.06 10.79
N TYR A 26 -7.83 -2.40 10.88
CA TYR A 26 -9.04 -3.16 11.15
C TYR A 26 -9.33 -3.26 12.66
N CYS A 27 -8.35 -3.69 13.46
CA CYS A 27 -8.54 -3.96 14.89
C CYS A 27 -7.81 -2.98 15.82
N GLY A 28 -7.05 -2.02 15.29
CA GLY A 28 -6.30 -1.03 16.06
C GLY A 28 -5.04 -1.56 16.76
N THR A 29 -4.75 -2.86 16.65
CA THR A 29 -3.57 -3.47 17.28
C THR A 29 -2.30 -2.89 16.69
N HIS A 30 -1.39 -2.44 17.56
CA HIS A 30 -0.04 -2.06 17.17
C HIS A 30 0.84 -3.30 17.07
N VAL A 31 1.50 -3.47 15.93
CA VAL A 31 2.49 -4.54 15.72
C VAL A 31 3.66 -3.97 14.92
N PRO A 32 4.88 -4.51 15.08
CA PRO A 32 6.05 -4.01 14.37
C PRO A 32 5.84 -3.94 12.85
N PHE A 33 6.51 -2.99 12.19
CA PHE A 33 6.44 -2.75 10.75
C PHE A 33 6.64 -4.02 9.90
N GLY A 34 7.45 -4.96 10.37
CA GLY A 34 7.73 -6.23 9.70
C GLY A 34 6.58 -7.24 9.72
N GLU A 35 5.65 -7.10 10.66
CA GLU A 35 4.56 -8.06 10.91
C GLU A 35 3.23 -7.63 10.28
N LEU A 36 3.11 -6.37 9.87
CA LEU A 36 1.96 -5.89 9.12
C LEU A 36 2.01 -6.37 7.67
N HIS A 37 0.83 -6.69 7.16
CA HIS A 37 0.56 -6.95 5.76
C HIS A 37 -0.16 -5.75 5.14
N THR A 38 0.02 -5.58 3.83
CA THR A 38 -0.76 -4.64 3.02
C THR A 38 -1.90 -5.41 2.37
N SER A 39 -3.14 -5.11 2.75
CA SER A 39 -4.33 -5.63 2.09
C SER A 39 -4.81 -4.65 1.03
N HIS A 40 -5.31 -5.17 -0.09
CA HIS A 40 -5.88 -4.40 -1.18
C HIS A 40 -7.40 -4.53 -1.14
N TYR A 41 -8.14 -3.42 -1.19
CA TYR A 41 -9.59 -3.45 -1.33
C TYR A 41 -9.99 -4.00 -2.71
N VAL A 42 -9.48 -3.39 -3.78
CA VAL A 42 -9.51 -3.93 -5.14
C VAL A 42 -8.19 -4.62 -5.46
N SER A 43 -8.31 -5.83 -6.01
CA SER A 43 -7.18 -6.72 -6.36
C SER A 43 -5.99 -6.02 -7.01
N ARG A 44 -4.79 -6.42 -6.57
CA ARG A 44 -3.49 -6.03 -7.16
C ARG A 44 -3.32 -6.40 -8.64
N THR A 45 -4.24 -7.15 -9.24
CA THR A 45 -4.21 -7.48 -10.68
C THR A 45 -4.46 -6.26 -11.55
N ILE A 46 -5.21 -5.28 -11.07
CA ILE A 46 -5.54 -4.04 -11.78
C ILE A 46 -4.44 -3.02 -11.53
N SER A 47 -3.74 -2.60 -12.58
CA SER A 47 -2.58 -1.70 -12.46
C SER A 47 -2.94 -0.36 -11.81
N TRP A 48 -4.08 0.21 -12.18
CA TRP A 48 -4.55 1.54 -11.74
C TRP A 48 -4.91 1.66 -10.27
N THR A 49 -5.17 0.54 -9.59
CA THR A 49 -5.49 0.50 -8.15
C THR A 49 -4.39 -0.16 -7.31
N ARG A 50 -3.46 -0.89 -7.93
CA ARG A 50 -2.43 -1.70 -7.25
C ARG A 50 -1.57 -0.91 -6.25
N THR A 51 -1.20 0.32 -6.57
CA THR A 51 -0.35 1.19 -5.73
C THR A 51 -1.01 2.49 -5.32
N HIS A 52 -2.30 2.62 -5.61
CA HIS A 52 -3.10 3.74 -5.16
C HIS A 52 -3.31 3.62 -3.64
N LEU A 53 -2.63 4.45 -2.85
CA LEU A 53 -2.58 4.32 -1.39
C LEU A 53 -3.97 4.24 -0.71
N PRO A 54 -5.00 4.99 -1.16
CA PRO A 54 -6.35 4.83 -0.62
C PRO A 54 -6.94 3.42 -0.78
N ASN A 55 -6.55 2.67 -1.81
CA ASN A 55 -6.94 1.27 -2.02
C ASN A 55 -6.22 0.29 -1.07
N LEU A 56 -5.23 0.76 -0.32
CA LEU A 56 -4.38 -0.05 0.55
C LEU A 56 -4.74 0.18 2.01
N VAL A 57 -4.68 -0.90 2.77
CA VAL A 57 -4.82 -0.87 4.22
C VAL A 57 -3.75 -1.71 4.90
N SER A 58 -3.32 -1.26 6.07
CA SER A 58 -2.41 -1.97 6.96
C SER A 58 -3.19 -2.96 7.84
N ALA A 59 -2.84 -4.24 7.77
CA ALA A 59 -3.54 -5.29 8.51
C ALA A 59 -2.56 -6.25 9.21
N CYS A 60 -2.84 -6.60 10.46
CA CYS A 60 -2.13 -7.70 11.12
C CYS A 60 -2.47 -9.03 10.41
N PRO A 61 -1.66 -10.09 10.57
CA PRO A 61 -1.88 -11.35 9.85
C PRO A 61 -3.31 -11.90 10.02
N SER A 62 -3.82 -11.92 11.26
CA SER A 62 -5.18 -12.39 11.56
C SER A 62 -6.26 -11.61 10.80
N CYS A 63 -6.22 -10.27 10.86
CA CYS A 63 -7.20 -9.43 10.17
C CYS A 63 -7.05 -9.51 8.65
N HIS A 64 -5.82 -9.60 8.12
CA HIS A 64 -5.55 -9.77 6.70
C HIS A 64 -6.21 -11.05 6.15
N PHE A 65 -6.08 -12.17 6.86
CA PHE A 65 -6.78 -13.41 6.49
C PHE A 65 -8.30 -13.31 6.64
N LYS A 66 -8.79 -12.66 7.71
CA LYS A 66 -10.23 -12.47 7.97
C LYS A 66 -10.92 -11.70 6.84
N VAL A 67 -10.38 -10.56 6.43
CA VAL A 67 -10.99 -9.74 5.37
C VAL A 67 -10.79 -10.36 4.00
N GLY A 68 -9.66 -11.06 3.77
CA GLY A 68 -9.41 -11.76 2.51
C GLY A 68 -10.33 -12.95 2.24
N SER A 69 -10.90 -13.54 3.29
CA SER A 69 -11.84 -14.68 3.18
C SER A 69 -13.32 -14.27 3.19
N ARG A 70 -13.63 -13.00 3.48
CA ARG A 70 -15.00 -12.50 3.66
C ARG A 70 -15.19 -11.16 2.92
N PRO A 71 -15.47 -11.20 1.60
CA PRO A 71 -15.52 -10.00 0.76
C PRO A 71 -16.62 -9.01 1.16
N ASP A 72 -17.74 -9.49 1.69
CA ASP A 72 -18.84 -8.69 2.23
C ASP A 72 -18.41 -7.85 3.44
N ILE A 73 -17.69 -8.47 4.38
CA ILE A 73 -17.12 -7.79 5.54
C ILE A 73 -16.08 -6.79 5.10
N HIS A 74 -15.20 -7.19 4.18
CA HIS A 74 -14.14 -6.33 3.68
C HIS A 74 -14.72 -5.06 3.05
N TYR A 75 -15.73 -5.20 2.19
CA TYR A 75 -16.43 -4.08 1.58
C TYR A 75 -17.00 -3.10 2.63
N ARG A 76 -17.85 -3.61 3.54
CA ARG A 76 -18.51 -2.76 4.54
C ARG A 76 -17.52 -2.03 5.44
N TRP A 77 -16.49 -2.74 5.90
CA TRP A 77 -15.45 -2.15 6.73
C TRP A 77 -14.63 -1.12 5.97
N PHE A 78 -14.25 -1.41 4.72
CA PHE A 78 -13.46 -0.47 3.93
C PHE A 78 -14.22 0.82 3.64
N VAL A 79 -15.50 0.74 3.26
CA VAL A 79 -16.36 1.92 3.07
C VAL A 79 -16.52 2.70 4.37
N TYR A 80 -16.69 2.02 5.50
CA TYR A 80 -16.72 2.69 6.81
C TYR A 80 -15.41 3.43 7.12
N LEU A 81 -14.26 2.82 6.83
CA LEU A 81 -12.94 3.37 7.14
C LEU A 81 -12.53 4.53 6.21
N ARG A 82 -12.82 4.42 4.91
CA ARG A 82 -12.31 5.34 3.87
C ARG A 82 -13.38 6.29 3.31
N GLY A 83 -14.66 5.97 3.51
CA GLY A 83 -15.78 6.70 2.93
C GLY A 83 -16.15 6.24 1.52
N GLU A 84 -17.40 6.51 1.14
CA GLU A 84 -17.96 6.14 -0.16
C GLU A 84 -17.32 6.90 -1.33
N GLU A 85 -16.76 8.09 -1.11
CA GLU A 85 -16.07 8.86 -2.14
C GLU A 85 -14.78 8.17 -2.60
N VAL A 86 -14.00 7.67 -1.65
CA VAL A 86 -12.78 6.91 -1.93
C VAL A 86 -13.12 5.58 -2.61
N GLU A 87 -14.18 4.91 -2.16
CA GLU A 87 -14.67 3.70 -2.80
C GLU A 87 -15.02 3.94 -4.28
N ARG A 88 -15.79 5.00 -4.56
CA ARG A 88 -16.17 5.38 -5.93
C ARG A 88 -14.95 5.75 -6.79
N GLU A 89 -13.98 6.48 -6.25
CA GLU A 89 -12.74 6.79 -6.95
C GLU A 89 -11.99 5.51 -7.35
N ILE A 90 -11.83 4.58 -6.41
CA ILE A 90 -11.14 3.31 -6.67
C ILE A 90 -11.89 2.52 -7.74
N HIS A 91 -13.22 2.47 -7.67
CA HIS A 91 -14.04 1.81 -8.67
C HIS A 91 -13.84 2.41 -10.06
N GLN A 92 -13.85 3.74 -10.19
CA GLN A 92 -13.60 4.42 -11.47
C GLN A 92 -12.23 4.08 -12.05
N ARG A 93 -11.18 4.00 -11.21
CA ARG A 93 -9.83 3.59 -11.64
C ARG A 93 -9.79 2.17 -12.22
N THR A 94 -10.71 1.28 -11.83
CA THR A 94 -10.78 -0.07 -12.39
C THR A 94 -11.21 -0.10 -13.86
N LEU A 95 -11.88 0.97 -14.32
CA LEU A 95 -12.42 1.09 -15.67
C LEU A 95 -11.39 1.67 -16.66
N TRP A 96 -10.24 2.14 -16.17
CA TRP A 96 -9.20 2.72 -17.02
C TRP A 96 -8.44 1.64 -17.78
N THR A 97 -8.34 1.81 -19.10
CA THR A 97 -7.78 0.80 -20.02
C THR A 97 -6.46 1.22 -20.64
N ASP A 98 -6.03 2.47 -20.44
CA ASP A 98 -4.77 2.97 -20.96
C ASP A 98 -3.57 2.34 -20.23
N LYS A 99 -2.41 2.43 -20.88
CA LYS A 99 -1.19 1.78 -20.40
C LYS A 99 -0.68 2.48 -19.15
N PHE A 100 -0.75 1.76 -18.02
CA PHE A 100 -0.19 2.24 -16.76
C PHE A 100 1.33 2.48 -16.86
N LYS A 101 1.76 3.68 -16.51
CA LYS A 101 3.16 4.11 -16.62
C LYS A 101 3.93 3.87 -15.33
N TRP A 102 4.47 2.66 -15.18
CA TRP A 102 5.16 2.24 -13.94
C TRP A 102 6.38 3.09 -13.57
N ALA A 103 7.12 3.62 -14.54
CA ALA A 103 8.28 4.45 -14.26
C ALA A 103 7.89 5.79 -13.59
N GLU A 104 6.82 6.41 -14.08
CA GLU A 104 6.26 7.66 -13.52
C GLU A 104 5.65 7.40 -12.13
N GLU A 105 4.90 6.31 -11.98
CA GLU A 105 4.35 5.93 -10.67
C GLU A 105 5.43 5.65 -9.62
N ARG A 106 6.55 5.02 -10.04
CA ARG A 106 7.69 4.80 -9.16
C ARG A 106 8.24 6.12 -8.65
N GLU A 107 8.44 7.09 -9.53
CA GLU A 107 8.95 8.41 -9.15
C GLU A 107 8.00 9.11 -8.17
N ARG A 108 6.70 9.10 -8.45
CA ARG A 108 5.67 9.63 -7.54
C ARG A 108 5.71 8.98 -6.16
N LEU A 109 5.82 7.65 -6.10
CA LEU A 109 5.89 6.91 -4.85
C LEU A 109 7.20 7.14 -4.09
N GLU A 110 8.33 7.29 -4.79
CA GLU A 110 9.61 7.64 -4.18
C GLU A 110 9.55 9.03 -3.54
N GLN A 111 8.92 10.01 -4.19
CA GLN A 111 8.69 11.34 -3.61
C GLN A 111 7.83 11.28 -2.36
N LEU A 112 6.73 10.51 -2.38
CA LEU A 112 5.88 10.30 -1.19
C LEU A 112 6.65 9.61 -0.05
N ALA A 113 7.50 8.64 -0.37
CA ALA A 113 8.31 7.95 0.62
C ALA A 113 9.35 8.88 1.26
N VAL A 114 9.95 9.79 0.47
CA VAL A 114 10.85 10.82 1.01
C VAL A 114 10.09 11.79 1.91
N ALA A 115 8.92 12.27 1.48
CA ALA A 115 8.09 13.16 2.28
C ALA A 115 7.67 12.51 3.61
N ALA A 116 7.32 11.22 3.60
CA ALA A 116 6.96 10.48 4.81
C ALA A 116 8.10 10.40 5.84
N LEU A 117 9.37 10.51 5.43
CA LEU A 117 10.51 10.55 6.37
C LEU A 117 10.64 11.88 7.11
N SER A 118 9.91 12.92 6.69
CA SER A 118 9.82 14.19 7.41
C SER A 118 8.78 14.16 8.54
N GLU A 119 7.95 13.12 8.60
CA GLU A 119 7.00 12.87 9.69
C GLU A 119 7.68 12.06 10.82
N PRO A 120 7.23 12.18 12.07
CA PRO A 120 7.71 11.33 13.16
C PRO A 120 7.32 9.88 12.90
N LEU A 121 8.32 9.05 12.59
CA LEU A 121 8.18 7.60 12.42
C LEU A 121 8.91 6.87 13.55
N SER A 122 8.48 5.65 13.86
CA SER A 122 9.29 4.76 14.71
C SER A 122 10.60 4.39 13.99
N PRO A 123 11.66 4.01 14.73
CA PRO A 123 12.91 3.57 14.13
C PRO A 123 12.74 2.43 13.13
N GLN A 124 11.85 1.46 13.42
CA GLN A 124 11.57 0.33 12.53
C GLN A 124 10.87 0.78 11.24
N ALA A 125 9.86 1.66 11.34
CA ALA A 125 9.17 2.21 10.19
C ALA A 125 10.11 3.06 9.32
N GLU A 126 10.95 3.90 9.94
CA GLU A 126 11.94 4.71 9.23
C GLU A 126 12.93 3.84 8.46
N VAL A 127 13.48 2.79 9.10
CA VAL A 127 14.37 1.83 8.44
C VAL A 127 13.66 1.14 7.27
N GLY A 128 12.39 0.74 7.47
CA GLY A 128 11.55 0.14 6.44
C GLY A 128 11.37 1.04 5.22
N VAL A 129 11.00 2.30 5.44
CA VAL A 129 10.80 3.31 4.38
C VAL A 129 12.13 3.65 3.70
N ARG A 130 13.22 3.89 4.45
CA ARG A 130 14.54 4.17 3.88
C ARG A 130 15.07 3.02 3.03
N ARG A 131 14.85 1.76 3.44
CA ARG A 131 15.26 0.57 2.68
C ARG A 131 14.59 0.53 1.31
N VAL A 132 13.33 0.98 1.21
CA VAL A 132 12.62 1.08 -0.07
C VAL A 132 12.89 2.36 -0.84
N ILE A 133 13.78 3.26 -0.38
CA ILE A 133 14.26 4.40 -1.18
C ILE A 133 15.69 4.13 -1.69
N ARG A 134 16.57 3.58 -0.83
CA ARG A 134 18.01 3.44 -1.08
C ARG A 134 18.44 2.40 -2.13
N LYS A 135 17.56 1.57 -2.69
CA LYS A 135 17.94 0.62 -3.77
C LYS A 135 18.31 1.29 -5.11
N ARG A 136 18.53 2.61 -5.13
CA ARG A 136 18.92 3.39 -6.30
C ARG A 136 20.44 3.43 -6.55
N SER A 137 21.28 3.02 -5.60
CA SER A 137 22.72 3.38 -5.60
C SER A 137 23.74 2.26 -5.85
N LEU A 138 23.34 1.04 -6.23
CA LEU A 138 24.31 -0.07 -6.41
C LEU A 138 24.48 -0.57 -7.86
N ASN A 139 23.77 -0.02 -8.84
CA ASN A 139 23.88 -0.44 -10.25
C ASN A 139 23.97 0.77 -11.21
N ARG A 140 24.83 1.75 -10.91
CA ARG A 140 25.31 2.71 -11.90
C ARG A 140 26.78 2.43 -12.18
#